data_AF-A0A7C5JHT7-F1
#
_entry.id   AF-A0A7C5JHT7-F1
#
_cell.length_a   1.000
_cell.length_b   1.000
_cell.length_c   1.000
_cell.angle_alpha   90.00
_cell.angle_beta   90.00
_cell.angle_gamma   90.00
#
_symmetry.space_group_name_H-M   'P 1'
#
loop_
_entity.id
_entity.type
_entity.pdbx_description
1 polymer ?
#
loop_
_entity_poly.entity_id
_entity_poly.type
_entity_poly.pdbx_seq_one_letter_code
_entity_poly.pdbx_strand_id
1 'polypeptide(L)'
;MKKTLKIIGISILILILFRGIIYRLAINYSEIGNRQEIKVTNKKLIDKIVKKSKDRKIDLREIAEIADEITKSELEFTTNRASNNPNELIDANQANCIGYSAMFNSIANYLIRKNGLQNEIEAEHKIGELDLFGINLHQFFDSPFFRDHDFNEITNQKTGEKIFIDPSVSDYLRINRITKND
;
A
#
# COMPACT_ATOMS: atom_id res chain seq x y z
N MET A 1 -38.35 7.63 -15.01
CA MET A 1 -37.79 6.34 -14.55
C MET A 1 -36.74 5.74 -15.46
N LYS A 2 -37.02 5.28 -16.70
CA LYS A 2 -35.99 4.62 -17.56
C LYS A 2 -34.75 5.47 -17.85
N LYS A 3 -34.92 6.79 -18.10
CA LYS A 3 -33.79 7.73 -18.29
C LYS A 3 -32.99 7.92 -17.00
N THR A 4 -33.66 8.11 -15.86
CA THR A 4 -33.02 8.25 -14.54
C THR A 4 -32.19 7.01 -14.18
N LEU A 5 -32.73 5.80 -14.41
CA LEU A 5 -32.01 4.55 -14.14
C LEU A 5 -30.75 4.42 -15.01
N LYS A 6 -30.82 4.84 -16.29
CA LYS A 6 -29.66 4.88 -17.18
C LYS A 6 -28.60 5.87 -16.68
N ILE A 7 -29.01 7.06 -16.24
CA ILE A 7 -28.09 8.06 -15.70
C ILE A 7 -27.39 7.53 -14.45
N ILE A 8 -28.13 6.92 -13.53
CA ILE A 8 -27.55 6.31 -12.31
C ILE A 8 -26.57 5.20 -12.69
N GLY A 9 -26.95 4.30 -13.60
CA GLY A 9 -26.08 3.21 -14.04
C GLY A 9 -24.78 3.70 -14.68
N ILE A 10 -24.88 4.72 -15.56
CA ILE A 10 -23.70 5.35 -16.17
C ILE A 10 -22.83 6.02 -15.11
N SER A 11 -23.43 6.71 -14.14
CA SER A 11 -22.70 7.38 -13.06
C SER A 11 -21.92 6.39 -12.20
N ILE A 12 -22.54 5.27 -11.80
CA ILE A 12 -21.87 4.20 -11.04
C ILE A 12 -20.73 3.59 -11.87
N LEU A 13 -20.94 3.35 -13.17
CA LEU A 13 -19.90 2.81 -14.03
C LEU A 13 -18.69 3.76 -14.12
N ILE A 14 -18.92 5.07 -14.24
CA ILE A 14 -17.86 6.09 -14.22
C ILE A 14 -17.11 6.05 -12.89
N LEU A 15 -17.81 6.01 -11.75
CA LEU A 15 -17.17 5.92 -10.44
C LEU A 15 -16.27 4.68 -10.31
N ILE A 16 -16.69 3.53 -10.86
CA ILE A 16 -15.91 2.29 -10.83
C ILE A 16 -14.67 2.38 -11.74
N LEU A 17 -14.84 2.86 -12.98
CA LEU A 17 -13.75 2.94 -13.96
C LEU A 17 -12.70 3.98 -13.57
N PHE A 18 -13.13 5.10 -13.01
CA PHE A 18 -12.25 6.21 -12.62
C PHE A 18 -11.93 6.22 -11.12
N ARG A 19 -12.25 5.15 -10.37
CA ARG A 19 -12.07 5.09 -8.92
C ARG A 19 -10.70 5.56 -8.43
N GLY A 20 -9.62 5.17 -9.13
CA GLY A 20 -8.27 5.53 -8.76
C GLY A 20 -7.96 7.01 -8.99
N ILE A 21 -8.48 7.60 -10.06
CA ILE A 21 -8.34 9.04 -10.32
C ILE A 21 -9.16 9.83 -9.31
N ILE A 22 -10.41 9.44 -9.10
CA ILE A 22 -11.32 10.10 -8.14
C ILE A 22 -10.72 10.06 -6.74
N TYR A 23 -10.22 8.89 -6.32
CA TYR A 23 -9.59 8.74 -5.02
C TYR A 23 -8.36 9.63 -4.88
N ARG A 24 -7.44 9.64 -5.85
CA ARG A 24 -6.23 10.48 -5.79
C ARG A 24 -6.49 11.99 -5.88
N LEU A 25 -7.66 12.40 -6.40
CA LEU A 25 -8.09 13.80 -6.38
C LEU A 25 -8.75 14.19 -5.05
N ALA A 26 -9.43 13.23 -4.41
CA ALA A 26 -10.16 13.45 -3.19
C ALA A 26 -9.30 13.25 -1.94
N ILE A 27 -8.48 12.20 -1.90
CA ILE A 27 -7.69 11.77 -0.74
C ILE A 27 -6.21 12.04 -1.00
N ASN A 28 -5.58 12.72 -0.04
CA ASN A 28 -4.13 12.90 0.02
C ASN A 28 -3.60 12.43 1.37
N TYR A 29 -2.34 12.01 1.37
CA TYR A 29 -1.63 11.55 2.55
C TYR A 29 -0.58 12.58 2.93
N SER A 30 -0.60 13.03 4.18
CA SER A 30 0.40 13.94 4.73
C SER A 30 1.34 13.13 5.64
N GLU A 31 2.64 13.02 5.30
CA GLU A 31 3.60 12.24 6.10
C GLU A 31 3.84 12.90 7.46
N ILE A 32 3.69 12.12 8.52
CA ILE A 32 3.95 12.54 9.91
C ILE A 32 5.04 11.69 10.59
N GLY A 33 5.52 10.64 9.92
CA GLY A 33 6.57 9.81 10.48
C GLY A 33 6.94 8.59 9.65
N ASN A 34 7.84 7.79 10.22
CA ASN A 34 8.40 6.60 9.60
C ASN A 34 8.42 5.44 10.59
N ARG A 35 8.25 4.22 10.08
CA ARG A 35 8.48 2.99 10.85
C ARG A 35 9.77 2.32 10.42
N GLN A 36 10.39 1.63 11.37
CA GLN A 36 11.58 0.84 11.08
C GLN A 36 11.24 -0.37 10.21
N GLU A 37 12.13 -0.66 9.27
CA GLU A 37 12.03 -1.86 8.43
C GLU A 37 12.16 -3.12 9.30
N ILE A 38 11.28 -4.10 9.06
CA ILE A 38 11.41 -5.45 9.63
C ILE A 38 11.97 -6.37 8.55
N LYS A 39 13.15 -6.95 8.79
CA LYS A 39 13.74 -7.87 7.80
C LYS A 39 12.95 -9.16 7.69
N VAL A 40 12.72 -9.61 6.46
CA VAL A 40 12.13 -10.93 6.19
C VAL A 40 13.12 -12.03 6.53
N THR A 41 12.73 -12.91 7.44
CA THR A 41 13.47 -14.11 7.88
C THR A 41 12.63 -15.39 7.78
N ASN A 42 11.30 -15.28 7.73
CA ASN A 42 10.40 -16.43 7.58
C ASN A 42 10.54 -17.06 6.18
N LYS A 43 10.86 -18.37 6.14
CA LYS A 43 11.10 -19.12 4.90
C LYS A 43 9.89 -19.19 3.97
N LYS A 44 8.68 -19.35 4.52
CA LYS A 44 7.44 -19.41 3.73
C LYS A 44 7.21 -18.12 2.97
N LEU A 45 7.48 -16.98 3.60
CA LEU A 45 7.40 -15.68 2.95
C LEU A 45 8.50 -15.53 1.88
N ILE A 46 9.75 -15.89 2.21
CA ILE A 46 10.86 -15.88 1.25
C ILE A 46 10.55 -16.71 0.00
N ASP A 47 10.04 -17.93 0.17
CA ASP A 47 9.71 -18.83 -0.93
C ASP A 47 8.63 -18.25 -1.84
N LYS A 48 7.62 -17.59 -1.27
CA LYS A 48 6.59 -16.87 -2.04
C LYS A 48 7.19 -15.71 -2.83
N ILE A 49 8.05 -14.90 -2.21
CA ILE A 49 8.73 -13.79 -2.89
C ILE A 49 9.58 -14.33 -4.06
N VAL A 50 10.41 -15.34 -3.81
CA VAL A 50 11.27 -15.98 -4.82
C VAL A 50 10.44 -16.55 -5.97
N LYS A 51 9.36 -17.26 -5.66
CA LYS A 51 8.47 -17.86 -6.67
C LYS A 51 7.82 -16.78 -7.53
N LYS A 52 7.32 -15.71 -6.91
CA LYS A 52 6.63 -14.62 -7.60
C LYS A 52 7.57 -13.76 -8.45
N SER A 53 8.84 -13.64 -8.04
CA SER A 53 9.84 -12.80 -8.71
C SER A 53 10.68 -13.52 -9.77
N LYS A 54 10.54 -14.85 -9.94
CA LYS A 54 11.52 -15.70 -10.64
C LYS A 54 11.85 -15.26 -12.08
N ASP A 55 10.83 -14.83 -12.84
CA ASP A 55 10.95 -14.51 -14.27
C ASP A 55 10.62 -13.03 -14.55
N ARG A 56 10.64 -12.20 -13.51
CA ARG A 56 10.26 -10.79 -13.56
C ARG A 56 11.52 -9.92 -13.61
N LYS A 57 11.54 -8.91 -14.48
CA LYS A 57 12.63 -7.92 -14.50
C LYS A 57 12.43 -6.98 -13.32
N ILE A 58 13.30 -7.07 -12.32
CA ILE A 58 13.14 -6.31 -11.09
C ILE A 58 13.56 -4.85 -11.31
N ASP A 59 12.57 -3.97 -11.34
CA ASP A 59 12.72 -2.52 -11.32
C ASP A 59 11.77 -1.90 -10.27
N LEU A 60 11.75 -0.56 -10.17
CA LEU A 60 10.95 0.18 -9.20
C LEU A 60 9.46 -0.24 -9.21
N ARG A 61 8.87 -0.36 -10.40
CA ARG A 61 7.45 -0.67 -10.56
C ARG A 61 7.18 -2.13 -10.23
N GLU A 62 8.07 -3.00 -10.69
CA GLU A 62 7.96 -4.44 -10.45
C GLU A 62 8.09 -4.79 -8.98
N ILE A 63 8.98 -4.11 -8.24
CA ILE A 63 9.11 -4.26 -6.78
C ILE A 63 7.80 -3.91 -6.09
N ALA A 64 7.23 -2.75 -6.44
CA ALA A 64 5.95 -2.30 -5.88
C ALA A 64 4.82 -3.30 -6.18
N GLU A 65 4.75 -3.79 -7.41
CA GLU A 65 3.71 -4.71 -7.84
C GLU A 65 3.83 -6.08 -7.15
N ILE A 66 5.02 -6.68 -7.09
CA ILE A 66 5.22 -7.97 -6.40
C ILE A 66 4.90 -7.83 -4.91
N ALA A 67 5.36 -6.76 -4.26
CA ALA A 67 5.10 -6.53 -2.85
C ALA A 67 3.60 -6.38 -2.56
N ASP A 68 2.89 -5.60 -3.38
CA ASP A 68 1.45 -5.40 -3.28
C ASP A 68 0.67 -6.70 -3.52
N GLU A 69 0.99 -7.43 -4.59
CA GLU A 69 0.31 -8.67 -4.94
C GLU A 69 0.46 -9.76 -3.86
N ILE A 70 1.66 -9.92 -3.30
CA ILE A 70 1.88 -10.88 -2.21
C ILE A 70 1.15 -10.42 -0.96
N THR A 71 1.24 -9.13 -0.59
CA THR A 71 0.57 -8.62 0.62
C THR A 71 -0.94 -8.88 0.56
N LYS A 72 -1.58 -8.54 -0.56
CA LYS A 72 -3.02 -8.75 -0.76
C LYS A 72 -3.43 -10.21 -0.88
N SER A 73 -2.55 -11.08 -1.38
CA SER A 73 -2.87 -12.50 -1.49
C SER A 73 -2.72 -13.25 -0.17
N GLU A 74 -1.93 -12.72 0.77
CA GLU A 74 -1.64 -13.38 2.05
C GLU A 74 -2.41 -12.80 3.24
N LEU A 75 -2.93 -11.58 3.14
CA LEU A 75 -3.58 -10.90 4.25
C LEU A 75 -5.06 -10.62 3.97
N GLU A 76 -5.85 -10.71 5.02
CA GLU A 76 -7.20 -10.17 5.10
C GLU A 76 -7.23 -8.99 6.08
N PHE A 77 -7.94 -7.93 5.70
CA PHE A 77 -7.99 -6.72 6.50
C PHE A 77 -8.81 -6.92 7.77
N THR A 78 -8.29 -6.42 8.90
CA THR A 78 -8.99 -6.37 10.18
C THR A 78 -8.78 -5.03 10.87
N THR A 79 -9.81 -4.56 11.58
CA THR A 79 -9.72 -3.39 12.46
C THR A 79 -9.28 -3.77 13.88
N ASN A 80 -9.22 -5.07 14.18
CA ASN A 80 -8.75 -5.58 15.46
C ASN A 80 -7.23 -5.46 15.59
N ARG A 81 -6.74 -5.66 16.82
CA ARG A 81 -5.29 -5.79 17.05
C ARG A 81 -4.75 -6.99 16.26
N ALA A 82 -3.77 -6.71 15.41
CA ALA A 82 -3.06 -7.71 14.63
C ALA A 82 -1.54 -7.50 14.78
N SER A 83 -0.75 -8.51 14.41
CA SER A 83 0.70 -8.35 14.32
C SER A 83 1.05 -7.35 13.20
N ASN A 84 2.19 -6.69 13.33
CA ASN A 84 2.80 -5.93 12.25
C ASN A 84 4.15 -6.53 11.80
N ASN A 85 4.51 -7.71 12.32
CA ASN A 85 5.74 -8.40 11.96
C ASN A 85 5.47 -9.32 10.76
N PRO A 86 6.06 -9.08 9.58
CA PRO A 86 5.81 -9.87 8.38
C PRO A 86 6.18 -11.35 8.54
N ASN A 87 7.09 -11.65 9.46
CA ASN A 87 7.51 -13.01 9.77
C ASN A 87 6.44 -13.81 10.53
N GLU A 88 5.50 -13.13 11.18
CA GLU A 88 4.33 -13.71 11.86
C GLU A 88 3.08 -13.62 10.98
N LEU A 89 2.93 -12.50 10.25
CA LEU A 89 1.78 -12.22 9.40
C LEU A 89 1.51 -13.27 8.33
N ILE A 90 2.58 -13.85 7.77
CA ILE A 90 2.46 -14.91 6.75
C ILE A 90 1.71 -16.16 7.25
N ASP A 91 1.64 -16.35 8.57
CA ASP A 91 0.94 -17.47 9.20
C ASP A 91 -0.38 -17.02 9.87
N ALA A 92 -0.47 -15.76 10.30
CA ALA A 92 -1.70 -15.21 10.87
C ALA A 92 -2.76 -14.85 9.81
N ASN A 93 -2.33 -14.48 8.60
CA ASN A 93 -3.18 -14.10 7.46
C ASN A 93 -4.16 -12.94 7.70
N GLN A 94 -4.02 -12.18 8.79
CA GLN A 94 -4.84 -11.01 9.09
C GLN A 94 -4.00 -9.84 9.59
N ALA A 95 -4.33 -8.64 9.12
CA ALA A 95 -3.61 -7.41 9.47
C ALA A 95 -4.49 -6.16 9.36
N ASN A 96 -4.13 -5.12 10.10
CA ASN A 96 -4.61 -3.76 9.86
C ASN A 96 -3.66 -3.01 8.90
N CYS A 97 -3.90 -1.72 8.64
CA CYS A 97 -3.06 -0.91 7.72
C CYS A 97 -1.56 -0.97 8.08
N ILE A 98 -1.23 -0.97 9.38
CA ILE A 98 0.15 -1.10 9.88
C ILE A 98 0.79 -2.42 9.44
N GLY A 99 0.07 -3.54 9.62
CA GLY A 99 0.58 -4.85 9.22
C GLY A 99 0.65 -5.02 7.71
N TYR A 100 -0.31 -4.49 6.96
CA TYR A 100 -0.29 -4.44 5.50
C TYR A 100 0.95 -3.67 4.99
N SER A 101 1.16 -2.45 5.48
CA SER A 101 2.28 -1.60 5.09
C SER A 101 3.63 -2.20 5.52
N ALA A 102 3.69 -2.85 6.70
CA ALA A 102 4.89 -3.55 7.14
C ALA A 102 5.23 -4.75 6.24
N MET A 103 4.25 -5.58 5.90
CA MET A 103 4.45 -6.74 5.03
C MET A 103 4.91 -6.30 3.63
N PHE A 104 4.24 -5.30 3.07
CA PHE A 104 4.65 -4.69 1.80
C PHE A 104 6.10 -4.18 1.87
N ASN A 105 6.44 -3.36 2.87
CA ASN A 105 7.75 -2.73 2.98
C ASN A 105 8.86 -3.78 3.06
N SER A 106 8.65 -4.82 3.87
CA SER A 106 9.63 -5.88 4.07
C SER A 106 9.85 -6.72 2.82
N ILE A 107 8.78 -6.99 2.05
CA ILE A 107 8.90 -7.67 0.75
C ILE A 107 9.66 -6.80 -0.24
N ALA A 108 9.32 -5.51 -0.33
CA ALA A 108 10.00 -4.57 -1.21
C ALA A 108 11.50 -4.47 -0.89
N ASN A 109 11.85 -4.26 0.37
CA ASN A 109 13.24 -4.20 0.82
C ASN A 109 14.00 -5.52 0.66
N TYR A 110 13.32 -6.67 0.80
CA TYR A 110 13.91 -7.96 0.46
C TYR A 110 14.26 -8.04 -1.03
N LEU A 111 13.35 -7.65 -1.93
CA LEU A 111 13.60 -7.63 -3.38
C LEU A 111 14.73 -6.68 -3.76
N ILE A 112 14.75 -5.46 -3.20
CA ILE A 112 15.81 -4.47 -3.42
C ILE A 112 17.17 -5.07 -3.08
N ARG A 113 17.32 -5.64 -1.87
CA ARG A 113 18.58 -6.25 -1.44
C ARG A 113 19.00 -7.46 -2.27
N LYS A 114 18.05 -8.35 -2.56
CA LYS A 114 18.30 -9.57 -3.32
C LYS A 114 18.83 -9.27 -4.73
N ASN A 115 18.46 -8.13 -5.30
CA ASN A 115 18.85 -7.71 -6.65
C ASN A 115 20.00 -6.67 -6.66
N GLY A 116 20.59 -6.34 -5.51
CA GLY A 116 21.71 -5.39 -5.45
C GLY A 116 21.32 -3.93 -5.72
N LEU A 117 20.05 -3.56 -5.51
CA LEU A 117 19.49 -2.25 -5.86
C LEU A 117 19.52 -1.23 -4.72
N GLN A 118 20.17 -1.51 -3.59
CA GLN A 118 20.14 -0.67 -2.39
C GLN A 118 20.67 0.76 -2.61
N ASN A 119 21.55 0.95 -3.59
CA ASN A 119 22.09 2.28 -3.93
C ASN A 119 21.23 3.02 -4.97
N GLU A 120 20.14 2.41 -5.43
CA GLU A 120 19.31 2.92 -6.53
C GLU A 120 17.85 3.06 -6.12
N ILE A 121 17.35 2.15 -5.30
CA ILE A 121 15.96 2.07 -4.90
C ILE A 121 15.89 1.95 -3.38
N GLU A 122 15.04 2.77 -2.80
CA GLU A 122 14.73 2.78 -1.37
C GLU A 122 13.23 2.54 -1.18
N ALA A 123 12.87 1.76 -0.17
CA ALA A 123 11.48 1.52 0.21
C ALA A 123 11.28 1.83 1.70
N GLU A 124 10.38 2.77 1.99
CA GLU A 124 10.10 3.25 3.33
C GLU A 124 8.67 2.92 3.77
N HIS A 125 8.50 2.71 5.07
CA HIS A 125 7.21 2.55 5.71
C HIS A 125 6.86 3.89 6.35
N LYS A 126 5.91 4.60 5.74
CA LYS A 126 5.46 5.93 6.16
C LYS A 126 4.22 5.85 7.04
N ILE A 127 4.13 6.77 7.98
CA ILE A 127 2.94 7.06 8.78
C ILE A 127 2.35 8.35 8.22
N GLY A 128 1.07 8.36 7.89
CA GLY A 128 0.41 9.53 7.32
C GLY A 128 -0.93 9.87 7.97
N GLU A 129 -1.33 11.13 7.81
CA GLU A 129 -2.70 11.58 8.03
C GLU A 129 -3.44 11.68 6.70
N LEU A 130 -4.76 11.48 6.71
CA LEU A 130 -5.58 11.55 5.51
C LEU A 130 -6.30 12.89 5.39
N ASP A 131 -6.17 13.55 4.24
CA ASP A 131 -6.91 14.75 3.89
C ASP A 131 -7.95 14.43 2.82
N LEU A 132 -9.22 14.82 3.04
CA LEU A 132 -10.28 14.78 2.02
C LEU A 132 -10.50 16.18 1.47
N PHE A 133 -10.20 16.40 0.18
CA PHE A 133 -10.26 17.71 -0.48
C PHE A 133 -9.48 18.81 0.29
N GLY A 134 -8.34 18.44 0.87
CA GLY A 134 -7.51 19.35 1.69
C GLY A 134 -8.03 19.57 3.12
N ILE A 135 -9.10 18.87 3.51
CA ILE A 135 -9.66 18.91 4.85
C ILE A 135 -9.19 17.67 5.61
N ASN A 136 -8.39 17.86 6.65
CA ASN A 136 -7.85 16.79 7.49
C ASN A 136 -8.98 15.95 8.08
N LEU A 137 -9.02 14.64 7.79
CA LEU A 137 -10.10 13.75 8.23
C LEU A 137 -10.07 13.45 9.73
N HIS A 138 -8.91 13.63 10.39
CA HIS A 138 -8.75 13.40 11.82
C HIS A 138 -9.61 14.36 12.65
N GLN A 139 -9.98 15.52 12.08
CA GLN A 139 -10.90 16.45 12.73
C GLN A 139 -12.35 15.92 12.85
N PHE A 140 -12.70 14.89 12.07
CA PHE A 140 -14.05 14.32 12.04
C PHE A 140 -14.14 12.93 12.69
N PHE A 141 -13.00 12.27 12.96
CA PHE A 141 -12.97 10.91 13.48
C PHE A 141 -11.97 10.75 14.63
N ASP A 142 -12.48 10.64 15.86
CA ASP A 142 -11.66 10.44 17.08
C ASP A 142 -11.27 8.96 17.35
N SER A 143 -11.62 8.05 16.43
CA SER A 143 -11.27 6.64 16.59
C SER A 143 -9.78 6.43 16.30
N PRO A 144 -9.04 5.65 17.13
CA PRO A 144 -7.66 5.26 16.85
C PRO A 144 -7.46 4.64 15.46
N PHE A 145 -8.51 4.05 14.89
CA PHE A 145 -8.52 3.46 13.55
C PHE A 145 -8.34 4.49 12.41
N PHE A 146 -8.82 5.72 12.61
CA PHE A 146 -8.69 6.81 11.64
C PHE A 146 -7.59 7.79 12.03
N ARG A 147 -6.85 7.52 13.11
CA ARG A 147 -5.92 8.48 13.70
C ARG A 147 -4.56 8.52 13.00
N ASP A 148 -4.13 7.43 12.35
CA ASP A 148 -2.99 7.41 11.45
C ASP A 148 -3.25 6.37 10.35
N HIS A 149 -2.74 6.57 9.15
CA HIS A 149 -2.78 5.61 8.07
C HIS A 149 -1.38 5.31 7.55
N ASP A 150 -1.01 4.04 7.64
CA ASP A 150 0.31 3.59 7.20
C ASP A 150 0.30 3.31 5.70
N PHE A 151 1.33 3.80 5.02
CA PHE A 151 1.54 3.61 3.59
C PHE A 151 3.03 3.42 3.30
N ASN A 152 3.36 3.21 2.02
CA ASN A 152 4.72 2.96 1.59
C ASN A 152 5.13 3.93 0.49
N GLU A 153 6.37 4.40 0.59
CA GLU A 153 7.06 5.17 -0.44
C GLU A 153 8.19 4.29 -1.00
N ILE A 154 8.21 4.09 -2.31
CA ILE A 154 9.35 3.48 -3.01
C ILE A 154 9.92 4.52 -3.96
N THR A 155 11.20 4.84 -3.79
CA THR A 155 11.88 5.91 -4.50
C THR A 155 13.04 5.34 -5.31
N ASN A 156 13.11 5.70 -6.60
CA ASN A 156 14.32 5.53 -7.39
C ASN A 156 15.22 6.76 -7.16
N GLN A 157 16.31 6.59 -6.42
CA GLN A 157 17.22 7.67 -6.06
C GLN A 157 18.00 8.23 -7.26
N LYS A 158 18.14 7.48 -8.35
CA LYS A 158 18.80 7.98 -9.57
C LYS A 158 17.90 8.89 -10.41
N THR A 159 16.62 8.56 -10.52
CA THR A 159 15.67 9.29 -11.39
C THR A 159 14.78 10.27 -10.63
N GLY A 160 14.66 10.11 -9.31
CA GLY A 160 13.67 10.81 -8.49
C GLY A 160 12.25 10.29 -8.65
N GLU A 161 12.01 9.22 -9.43
CA GLU A 161 10.68 8.61 -9.56
C GLU A 161 10.24 8.03 -8.21
N LYS A 162 9.03 8.39 -7.77
CA LYS A 162 8.42 7.93 -6.53
C LYS A 162 7.14 7.17 -6.79
N ILE A 163 6.93 6.12 -6.01
CA ILE A 163 5.69 5.35 -5.96
C ILE A 163 5.18 5.40 -4.53
N PHE A 164 3.97 5.95 -4.37
CA PHE A 164 3.24 5.90 -3.12
C PHE A 164 2.13 4.86 -3.22
N ILE A 165 2.07 3.96 -2.25
CA ILE A 165 1.08 2.90 -2.22
C ILE A 165 0.64 2.63 -0.79
N ASP A 166 -0.66 2.47 -0.64
CA ASP A 166 -1.27 1.95 0.55
C ASP A 166 -1.80 0.55 0.21
N PRO A 167 -1.14 -0.52 0.69
CA PRO A 167 -1.52 -1.88 0.34
C PRO A 167 -2.92 -2.27 0.88
N SER A 168 -3.40 -1.63 1.95
CA SER A 168 -4.76 -1.89 2.48
C SER A 168 -5.84 -1.27 1.58
N VAL A 169 -5.60 -0.07 1.07
CA VAL A 169 -6.45 0.59 0.06
C VAL A 169 -6.35 -0.10 -1.29
N SER A 170 -5.17 -0.57 -1.66
CA SER A 170 -4.97 -1.40 -2.85
C SER A 170 -5.78 -2.69 -2.80
N ASP A 171 -5.85 -3.34 -1.64
CA ASP A 171 -6.68 -4.53 -1.44
C ASP A 171 -8.18 -4.23 -1.57
N TYR A 172 -8.65 -3.32 -0.72
CA TYR A 172 -10.08 -3.09 -0.57
C TYR A 172 -10.70 -2.31 -1.73
N LEU A 173 -10.01 -1.28 -2.23
CA LEU A 173 -10.51 -0.38 -3.26
C LEU A 173 -9.90 -0.64 -4.64
N ARG A 174 -8.90 -1.52 -4.75
CA ARG A 174 -8.16 -1.80 -6.00
C ARG A 174 -7.55 -0.52 -6.58
N ILE A 175 -6.89 0.23 -5.70
CA ILE A 175 -6.19 1.49 -5.99
C ILE A 175 -4.71 1.27 -5.68
N ASN A 176 -3.92 1.03 -6.72
CA ASN A 176 -2.52 0.59 -6.56
C ASN A 176 -1.54 1.78 -6.38
N ARG A 177 -2.06 3.01 -6.33
CA ARG A 177 -1.29 4.27 -6.20
C ARG A 177 -2.12 5.31 -5.45
N ILE A 178 -1.50 5.94 -4.47
CA ILE A 178 -2.06 7.06 -3.69
C ILE A 178 -1.33 8.37 -4.00
N THR A 179 -1.86 9.49 -3.51
CA THR A 179 -1.22 10.81 -3.58
C THR A 179 -0.71 11.19 -2.21
N LYS A 180 0.53 11.66 -2.14
CA LYS A 180 1.14 12.23 -0.94
C LYS A 180 1.30 13.74 -1.14
N ASN A 181 0.97 14.54 -0.11
CA ASN A 181 1.30 15.96 -0.05
C ASN A 181 2.76 16.11 0.42
N ASP A 182 3.48 17.05 -0.19
CA ASP A 182 4.82 17.44 0.24
C ASP A 182 4.79 18.34 1.48
#